data_AF-A0AA36IXN8-F1
#
_entry.id   AF-A0AA36IXN8-F1
#
_cell.length_a   1.000
_cell.length_b   1.000
_cell.length_c   1.000
_cell.angle_alpha   90.00
_cell.angle_beta   90.00
_cell.angle_gamma   90.00
#
_symmetry.space_group_name_H-M   'P 1'
#
loop_
_entity.id
_entity.type
_entity.pdbx_description
1 polymer ?
#
loop_
_entity_poly.entity_id
_entity_poly.type
_entity_poly.pdbx_seq_one_letter_code
_entity_poly.pdbx_strand_id
1 'polypeptide(L)'
;SFESHAAAFSCAEAMVGVSSAVVGASASYGGMGLWQYNRDSFMFNANVHQAKRFQTQSLLLARTALFREDIRDLAALTINKVDSYLIVNTLKLGFIVTIFFNFDRTDKGDSARTFIEEQVNVIFSMTLLTSCFWLLCSVWFSMHAVILAQSVTTKMLVQTLRMPLAAVSELDRSMERAEDYEASLSRAFRVPLWQRMAR
;
A
#
# COMPACT_ATOMS: atom_id res chain seq x y z
N SER A 1 -19.03 -14.09 -5.27
CA SER A 1 -18.83 -14.02 -3.81
C SER A 1 -20.14 -14.14 -3.02
N PHE A 2 -21.14 -14.89 -3.49
CA PHE A 2 -22.44 -15.03 -2.81
C PHE A 2 -22.68 -16.43 -2.22
N GLU A 3 -21.88 -17.44 -2.60
CA GLU A 3 -22.05 -18.82 -2.13
C GLU A 3 -21.33 -19.14 -0.80
N SER A 4 -20.34 -18.34 -0.36
CA SER A 4 -19.64 -18.61 0.91
C SER A 4 -20.40 -18.15 2.16
N HIS A 5 -21.48 -17.38 2.02
CA HIS A 5 -22.31 -16.93 3.15
C HIS A 5 -23.41 -17.94 3.53
N ALA A 6 -23.81 -18.84 2.63
CA ALA A 6 -24.82 -19.85 2.92
C ALA A 6 -24.29 -20.98 3.85
N ALA A 7 -23.00 -21.34 3.73
CA ALA A 7 -22.40 -22.37 4.58
C ALA A 7 -22.22 -21.93 6.05
N ALA A 8 -22.13 -20.62 6.32
CA ALA A 8 -22.03 -20.09 7.68
C ALA A 8 -23.37 -20.12 8.45
N PHE A 9 -24.50 -20.08 7.74
CA PHE A 9 -25.83 -20.09 8.37
C PHE A 9 -26.30 -21.50 8.75
N SER A 10 -25.92 -22.53 7.99
CA SER A 10 -26.32 -23.92 8.30
C SER A 10 -25.66 -24.49 9.55
N CYS A 11 -24.56 -23.89 10.03
CA CYS A 11 -23.86 -24.36 11.24
C CYS A 11 -24.48 -23.77 12.53
N ALA A 12 -25.25 -22.69 12.43
CA ALA A 12 -25.89 -22.04 13.58
C ALA A 12 -27.16 -22.76 14.06
N GLU A 13 -27.90 -23.42 13.16
CA GLU A 13 -29.13 -24.15 13.53
C GLU A 13 -28.87 -25.51 14.20
N ALA A 14 -27.70 -26.12 13.98
CA ALA A 14 -27.33 -27.36 14.66
C ALA A 14 -27.02 -27.18 16.16
N MET A 15 -26.93 -25.94 16.65
CA MET A 15 -26.49 -25.63 18.02
C MET A 15 -27.63 -25.34 19.02
N VAL A 16 -28.89 -25.35 18.59
CA VAL A 16 -30.05 -24.93 19.42
C VAL A 16 -30.88 -26.12 19.97
N GLY A 17 -30.56 -27.36 19.59
CA GLY A 17 -31.41 -28.54 19.89
C GLY A 17 -31.12 -29.36 21.15
N VAL A 18 -30.16 -28.99 22.00
CA VAL A 18 -29.78 -29.82 23.18
C VAL A 18 -29.91 -29.02 24.47
N SER A 19 -31.14 -28.86 24.96
CA SER A 19 -31.43 -28.17 26.22
C SER A 19 -32.63 -28.80 26.92
N SER A 20 -32.43 -29.94 27.62
CA SER A 20 -33.34 -30.36 28.72
C SER A 20 -32.97 -31.65 29.49
N ALA A 21 -31.90 -32.39 29.18
CA ALA A 21 -31.70 -33.73 29.78
C ALA A 21 -30.43 -33.97 30.62
N VAL A 22 -29.67 -32.94 31.04
CA VAL A 22 -28.46 -33.16 31.87
C VAL A 22 -28.41 -32.18 33.05
N VAL A 23 -29.29 -32.37 34.04
CA VAL A 23 -29.23 -31.62 35.31
C VAL A 23 -29.22 -32.55 36.55
N GLY A 24 -29.44 -33.86 36.41
CA GLY A 24 -29.78 -34.71 37.58
C GLY A 24 -28.77 -35.74 38.10
N ALA A 25 -27.76 -36.18 37.34
CA ALA A 25 -27.03 -37.41 37.72
C ALA A 25 -25.55 -37.43 37.33
N SER A 26 -24.68 -36.70 38.05
CA SER A 26 -23.22 -36.89 37.95
C SER A 26 -22.42 -36.03 38.95
N ALA A 27 -22.68 -36.11 40.25
CA ALA A 27 -21.82 -35.46 41.24
C ALA A 27 -20.43 -36.13 41.39
N SER A 28 -20.30 -37.39 40.94
CA SER A 28 -19.02 -38.14 40.87
C SER A 28 -18.47 -38.32 39.43
N TYR A 29 -19.30 -38.10 38.40
CA TYR A 29 -18.89 -38.04 36.98
C TYR A 29 -18.67 -36.59 36.48
N GLY A 30 -18.97 -35.58 37.32
CA GLY A 30 -18.90 -34.17 36.95
C GLY A 30 -17.48 -33.68 36.63
N GLY A 31 -16.45 -34.27 37.24
CA GLY A 31 -15.05 -33.92 36.96
C GLY A 31 -14.59 -34.31 35.55
N MET A 32 -14.95 -35.51 35.08
CA MET A 32 -14.58 -35.98 33.74
C MET A 32 -15.37 -35.26 32.64
N GLY A 33 -16.67 -35.03 32.84
CA GLY A 33 -17.50 -34.28 31.90
C GLY A 33 -17.07 -32.81 31.76
N LEU A 34 -16.77 -32.15 32.87
CA LEU A 34 -16.24 -30.77 32.86
C LEU A 34 -14.85 -30.70 32.20
N TRP A 35 -13.99 -31.69 32.46
CA TRP A 35 -12.65 -31.75 31.84
C TRP A 35 -12.72 -31.92 30.32
N GLN A 36 -13.57 -32.83 29.82
CA GLN A 36 -13.77 -33.01 28.37
C GLN A 36 -14.33 -31.76 27.73
N TYR A 37 -15.36 -31.15 28.33
CA TYR A 37 -15.93 -29.89 27.84
C TYR A 37 -14.91 -28.76 27.75
N ASN A 38 -14.09 -28.57 28.80
CA ASN A 38 -13.07 -27.53 28.82
C ASN A 38 -11.96 -27.80 27.81
N ARG A 39 -11.59 -29.07 27.59
CA ARG A 39 -10.62 -29.48 26.58
C ARG A 39 -11.14 -29.18 25.17
N ASP A 40 -12.36 -29.57 24.86
CA ASP A 40 -12.96 -29.33 23.55
C ASP A 40 -13.13 -27.83 23.27
N SER A 41 -13.52 -27.07 24.28
CA SER A 41 -13.58 -25.60 24.18
C SER A 41 -12.20 -24.98 23.98
N PHE A 42 -11.15 -25.48 24.65
CA PHE A 42 -9.78 -25.03 24.44
C PHE A 42 -9.33 -25.31 23.00
N MET A 43 -9.52 -26.54 22.51
CA MET A 43 -9.14 -26.92 21.14
C MET A 43 -9.92 -26.11 20.08
N PHE A 44 -11.20 -25.82 20.32
CA PHE A 44 -11.98 -24.94 19.46
C PHE A 44 -11.42 -23.51 19.44
N ASN A 45 -11.15 -22.93 20.62
CA ASN A 45 -10.60 -21.58 20.72
C ASN A 45 -9.22 -21.48 20.08
N ALA A 46 -8.36 -22.49 20.26
CA ALA A 46 -7.04 -22.56 19.63
C ALA A 46 -7.15 -22.51 18.09
N ASN A 47 -8.07 -23.28 17.51
CA ASN A 47 -8.36 -23.25 16.07
C ASN A 47 -8.85 -21.87 15.59
N VAL A 48 -9.76 -21.23 16.34
CA VAL A 48 -10.28 -19.89 16.02
C VAL A 48 -9.16 -18.83 16.11
N HIS A 49 -8.30 -18.92 17.12
CA HIS A 49 -7.15 -18.02 17.29
C HIS A 49 -6.15 -18.18 16.15
N GLN A 50 -5.83 -19.41 15.76
CA GLN A 50 -4.96 -19.70 14.63
C GLN A 50 -5.55 -19.13 13.32
N ALA A 51 -6.83 -19.39 13.06
CA ALA A 51 -7.53 -18.88 11.88
C ALA A 51 -7.51 -17.34 11.82
N LYS A 52 -7.79 -16.66 12.94
CA LYS A 52 -7.75 -15.19 13.02
C LYS A 52 -6.36 -14.63 12.71
N ARG A 53 -5.29 -15.28 13.17
CA ARG A 53 -3.91 -14.86 12.90
C ARG A 53 -3.57 -15.02 11.42
N PHE A 54 -3.92 -16.13 10.79
CA PHE A 54 -3.76 -16.32 9.35
C PHE A 54 -4.54 -15.29 8.53
N GLN A 55 -5.78 -14.97 8.93
CA GLN A 55 -6.55 -13.90 8.30
C GLN A 55 -5.87 -12.54 8.43
N THR A 56 -5.30 -12.24 9.60
CA THR A 56 -4.58 -10.98 9.84
C THR A 56 -3.33 -10.90 8.96
N GLN A 57 -2.55 -11.99 8.87
CA GLN A 57 -1.39 -12.06 7.99
C GLN A 57 -1.78 -11.90 6.51
N SER A 58 -2.86 -12.55 6.08
CA SER A 58 -3.41 -12.39 4.73
C SER A 58 -3.79 -10.93 4.43
N LEU A 59 -4.43 -10.25 5.38
CA LEU A 59 -4.77 -8.82 5.25
C LEU A 59 -3.52 -7.93 5.16
N LEU A 60 -2.48 -8.23 5.94
CA LEU A 60 -1.21 -7.49 5.87
C LEU A 60 -0.50 -7.70 4.51
N LEU A 61 -0.54 -8.91 3.96
CA LEU A 61 -0.03 -9.19 2.62
C LEU A 61 -0.82 -8.45 1.55
N ALA A 62 -2.15 -8.47 1.62
CA ALA A 62 -3.01 -7.71 0.69
C ALA A 62 -2.72 -6.21 0.77
N ARG A 63 -2.56 -5.66 1.98
CA ARG A 63 -2.22 -4.25 2.19
C ARG A 63 -0.87 -3.88 1.59
N THR A 64 0.15 -4.72 1.76
CA THR A 64 1.48 -4.46 1.17
C THR A 64 1.48 -4.57 -0.35
N ALA A 65 0.63 -5.43 -0.93
CA ALA A 65 0.43 -5.48 -2.38
C ALA A 65 -0.18 -4.17 -2.91
N LEU A 66 -1.24 -3.66 -2.25
CA LEU A 66 -1.86 -2.37 -2.61
C LEU A 66 -0.85 -1.21 -2.53
N PHE A 67 -0.05 -1.14 -1.47
CA PHE A 67 0.98 -0.09 -1.37
C PHE A 67 2.02 -0.13 -2.50
N ARG A 68 2.32 -1.31 -3.06
CA ARG A 68 3.22 -1.41 -4.22
C ARG A 68 2.59 -0.87 -5.49
N GLU A 69 1.28 -1.03 -5.65
CA GLU A 69 0.51 -0.48 -6.75
C GLU A 69 0.45 1.05 -6.65
N ASP A 70 0.07 1.58 -5.48
CA ASP A 70 0.00 3.02 -5.24
C ASP A 70 1.33 3.75 -5.55
N ILE A 71 2.47 3.16 -5.16
CA ILE A 71 3.79 3.73 -5.47
C ILE A 71 4.05 3.77 -6.97
N ARG A 72 3.66 2.73 -7.72
CA ARG A 72 3.82 2.70 -9.18
C ARG A 72 2.91 3.71 -9.84
N ASP A 73 1.69 3.87 -9.36
CA ASP A 73 0.73 4.81 -9.92
C ASP A 73 1.16 6.27 -9.67
N LEU A 74 1.65 6.58 -8.46
CA LEU A 74 2.21 7.90 -8.16
C LEU A 74 3.43 8.21 -9.04
N ALA A 75 4.31 7.24 -9.24
CA ALA A 75 5.46 7.37 -10.12
C ALA A 75 5.04 7.57 -11.59
N ALA A 76 4.08 6.78 -12.09
CA ALA A 76 3.57 6.91 -13.45
C ALA A 76 2.93 8.28 -13.68
N LEU A 77 2.13 8.77 -12.72
CA LEU A 77 1.51 10.09 -12.79
C LEU A 77 2.55 11.22 -12.87
N THR A 78 3.60 11.16 -12.06
CA THR A 78 4.67 12.17 -12.08
C THR A 78 5.45 12.15 -13.39
N ILE A 79 5.80 10.96 -13.91
CA ILE A 79 6.47 10.82 -15.20
C ILE A 79 5.63 11.40 -16.33
N ASN A 80 4.34 11.04 -16.40
CA ASN A 80 3.42 11.55 -17.43
C ASN A 80 3.27 13.07 -17.40
N LYS A 81 3.25 13.65 -16.19
CA LYS A 81 3.14 15.11 -16.02
C LYS A 81 4.42 15.83 -16.43
N VAL A 82 5.59 15.29 -16.08
CA VAL A 82 6.88 15.85 -16.46
C VAL A 82 7.11 15.74 -17.98
N ASP A 83 6.69 14.64 -18.60
CA ASP A 83 6.76 14.47 -20.06
C ASP A 83 5.89 15.49 -20.80
N SER A 84 4.69 15.76 -20.29
CA SER A 84 3.83 16.83 -20.82
C SER A 84 4.50 18.21 -20.77
N TYR A 85 5.24 18.53 -19.71
CA TYR A 85 6.01 19.78 -19.63
C TYR A 85 7.18 19.81 -20.61
N LEU A 86 7.85 18.68 -20.82
CA LEU A 86 8.94 18.57 -21.80
C LEU A 86 8.44 18.89 -23.21
N ILE A 87 7.29 18.34 -23.63
CA ILE A 87 6.69 18.61 -24.95
C ILE A 87 6.35 20.09 -25.13
N VAL A 88 5.74 20.73 -24.13
CA VAL A 88 5.40 22.16 -24.22
C VAL A 88 6.67 23.02 -24.31
N ASN A 89 7.73 22.65 -23.59
CA ASN A 89 8.99 23.37 -23.63
C ASN A 89 9.73 23.21 -24.97
N THR A 90 9.72 22.01 -25.58
CA THR A 90 10.33 21.80 -26.90
C THR A 90 9.59 22.54 -28.01
N LEU A 91 8.25 22.63 -27.94
CA LEU A 91 7.45 23.44 -28.86
C LEU A 91 7.80 24.94 -28.74
N LYS A 92 7.87 25.47 -27.52
CA LYS A 92 8.28 26.87 -27.29
C LYS A 92 9.69 27.15 -27.81
N LEU A 93 10.61 26.22 -27.60
CA LEU A 93 11.97 26.32 -28.12
C LEU A 93 11.96 26.38 -29.66
N GLY A 94 11.17 25.52 -30.30
CA GLY A 94 10.98 25.54 -31.76
C GLY A 94 10.50 26.89 -32.27
N PHE A 95 9.46 27.47 -31.65
CA PHE A 95 8.96 28.80 -32.03
C PHE A 95 10.02 29.90 -31.90
N ILE A 96 10.80 29.89 -30.82
CA ILE A 96 11.88 30.88 -30.62
C ILE A 96 12.95 30.75 -31.71
N VAL A 97 13.34 29.52 -32.06
CA VAL A 97 14.31 29.27 -33.14
C VAL A 97 13.76 29.70 -34.49
N THR A 98 12.49 29.40 -34.80
CA THR A 98 11.84 29.84 -36.03
C THR A 98 11.77 31.36 -36.11
N ILE A 99 11.39 32.04 -35.03
CA ILE A 99 11.38 33.50 -34.98
C ILE A 99 12.80 34.04 -35.18
N PHE A 100 13.82 33.46 -34.56
CA PHE A 100 15.20 33.91 -34.70
C PHE A 100 15.70 33.83 -36.16
N PHE A 101 15.40 32.75 -36.89
CA PHE A 101 15.83 32.60 -38.29
C PHE A 101 14.95 33.36 -39.29
N ASN A 102 13.64 33.50 -39.03
CA ASN A 102 12.72 34.25 -39.90
C ASN A 102 12.73 35.75 -39.61
N PHE A 103 13.37 36.19 -38.53
CA PHE A 103 13.67 37.61 -38.28
C PHE A 103 14.80 38.07 -39.20
N ASP A 104 14.64 37.85 -40.50
CA ASP A 104 15.47 38.48 -41.50
C ASP A 104 14.84 39.83 -41.83
N ARG A 105 15.26 40.85 -41.08
CA ARG A 105 14.91 42.25 -41.36
C ARG A 105 15.81 42.85 -42.45
N THR A 106 16.37 42.01 -43.32
CA THR A 106 17.12 42.43 -44.51
C THR A 106 16.14 42.87 -45.59
N ASP A 107 15.44 43.97 -45.32
CA ASP A 107 14.99 44.80 -46.42
C ASP A 107 16.28 45.33 -47.08
N LYS A 108 16.60 44.82 -48.26
CA LYS A 108 17.80 45.15 -49.04
C LYS A 108 17.69 46.55 -49.67
N GLY A 109 17.08 47.49 -48.97
CA GLY A 109 17.11 48.91 -49.32
C GLY A 109 18.43 49.48 -48.85
N ASP A 110 19.18 50.08 -49.77
CA ASP A 110 20.53 50.65 -49.62
C ASP A 110 20.61 51.88 -48.68
N SER A 111 19.70 51.97 -47.70
CA SER A 111 19.62 53.04 -46.72
C SER A 111 20.51 52.70 -45.53
N ALA A 112 21.52 53.53 -45.27
CA ALA A 112 22.41 53.40 -44.13
C ALA A 112 21.61 53.20 -42.83
N ARG A 113 21.75 52.03 -42.20
CA ARG A 113 21.04 51.66 -40.98
C ARG A 113 21.28 52.70 -39.90
N THR A 114 20.21 53.10 -39.21
CA THR A 114 20.33 54.08 -38.13
C THR A 114 20.92 53.41 -36.89
N PHE A 115 21.75 54.12 -36.13
CA PHE A 115 22.34 53.63 -34.86
C PHE A 115 21.30 53.02 -33.89
N ILE A 116 20.08 53.54 -33.88
CA ILE A 116 18.96 53.04 -33.06
C ILE A 116 18.54 51.63 -33.49
N GLU A 117 18.53 51.34 -34.79
CA GLU A 117 18.10 50.03 -35.33
C GLU A 117 19.07 48.92 -34.95
N GLU A 118 20.37 49.23 -34.95
CA GLU A 118 21.41 48.29 -34.53
C GLU A 118 21.28 47.94 -33.04
N GLN A 119 21.04 48.93 -32.17
CA GLN A 119 20.84 48.69 -30.74
C GLN A 119 19.62 47.81 -30.44
N VAL A 120 18.50 48.06 -31.11
CA VAL A 120 17.28 47.26 -30.92
C VAL A 120 17.52 45.80 -31.33
N ASN A 121 18.29 45.56 -32.40
CA ASN A 121 18.64 44.20 -32.83
C ASN A 121 19.52 43.47 -31.79
N VAL A 122 20.48 44.17 -31.18
CA VAL A 122 21.31 43.59 -30.11
C VAL A 122 20.45 43.23 -28.89
N ILE A 123 19.57 44.12 -28.43
CA ILE A 123 18.70 43.83 -27.28
C ILE A 123 17.74 42.67 -27.58
N PHE A 124 17.17 42.65 -28.79
CA PHE A 124 16.29 41.57 -29.24
C PHE A 124 17.01 40.21 -29.28
N SER A 125 18.21 40.15 -29.87
CA SER A 125 19.00 38.91 -29.91
C SER A 125 19.44 38.44 -28.51
N MET A 126 19.81 39.35 -27.61
CA MET A 126 20.18 39.01 -26.22
C MET A 126 19.00 38.45 -25.42
N THR A 127 17.81 39.02 -25.59
CA THR A 127 16.59 38.52 -24.90
C THR A 127 16.12 37.17 -25.46
N LEU A 128 16.23 36.95 -26.77
CA LEU A 128 15.95 35.64 -27.38
C LEU A 128 16.95 34.57 -26.93
N LEU A 129 18.25 34.89 -26.92
CA LEU A 129 19.30 33.96 -26.48
C LEU A 129 19.15 33.61 -25.00
N THR A 130 18.84 34.60 -24.16
CA THR A 130 18.55 34.37 -22.73
C THR A 130 17.32 33.49 -22.53
N SER A 131 16.24 33.76 -23.26
CA SER A 131 15.01 32.94 -23.20
C SER A 131 15.28 31.50 -23.65
N CYS A 132 16.07 31.32 -24.70
CA CYS A 132 16.51 30.01 -25.19
C CYS A 132 17.30 29.24 -24.12
N PHE A 133 18.25 29.91 -23.45
CA PHE A 133 19.04 29.31 -22.37
C PHE A 133 18.16 28.83 -21.20
N TRP A 134 17.19 29.64 -20.76
CA TRP A 134 16.25 29.24 -19.70
C TRP A 134 15.39 28.04 -20.10
N LEU A 135 14.96 27.95 -21.37
CA LEU A 135 14.23 26.77 -21.86
C LEU A 135 15.10 25.52 -21.89
N LEU A 136 16.36 25.63 -22.32
CA LEU A 136 17.31 24.50 -22.28
C LEU A 136 17.55 24.03 -20.85
N CYS A 137 17.75 24.94 -19.88
CA CYS A 137 17.82 24.59 -18.47
C CYS A 137 16.54 23.89 -17.99
N SER A 138 15.36 24.36 -18.40
CA SER A 138 14.11 23.70 -18.04
C SER A 138 14.00 22.28 -18.60
N VAL A 139 14.43 22.04 -19.84
CA VAL A 139 14.47 20.69 -20.44
C VAL A 139 15.47 19.80 -19.70
N TRP A 140 16.64 20.34 -19.35
CA TRP A 140 17.66 19.64 -18.57
C TRP A 140 17.11 19.18 -17.21
N PHE A 141 16.47 20.10 -16.46
CA PHE A 141 15.85 19.75 -15.18
C PHE A 141 14.70 18.75 -15.34
N SER A 142 13.92 18.86 -16.42
CA SER A 142 12.86 17.89 -16.73
C SER A 142 13.43 16.48 -16.93
N MET A 143 14.54 16.33 -17.67
CA MET A 143 15.21 15.04 -17.86
C MET A 143 15.72 14.47 -16.53
N HIS A 144 16.36 15.30 -15.70
CA HIS A 144 16.81 14.88 -14.37
C HIS A 144 15.66 14.47 -13.45
N ALA A 145 14.53 15.18 -13.50
CA ALA A 145 13.36 14.84 -12.69
C ALA A 145 12.81 13.44 -13.04
N VAL A 146 12.76 13.06 -14.32
CA VAL A 146 12.32 11.73 -14.75
C VAL A 146 13.26 10.64 -14.23
N ILE A 147 14.58 10.82 -14.39
CA ILE A 147 15.59 9.86 -13.92
C ILE A 147 15.51 9.69 -12.40
N LEU A 148 15.35 10.81 -11.67
CA LEU A 148 15.19 10.79 -10.22
C LEU A 148 13.92 10.05 -9.80
N ALA A 149 12.78 10.34 -10.43
CA ALA A 149 11.51 9.67 -10.14
C ALA A 149 11.63 8.15 -10.31
N GLN A 150 12.26 7.68 -11.40
CA GLN A 150 12.49 6.25 -11.64
C GLN A 150 13.42 5.62 -10.59
N SER A 151 14.51 6.31 -10.24
CA SER A 151 15.46 5.82 -9.23
C SER A 151 14.86 5.77 -7.82
N VAL A 152 14.01 6.74 -7.46
CA VAL A 152 13.33 6.77 -6.16
C VAL A 152 12.25 5.69 -6.10
N THR A 153 11.50 5.48 -7.18
CA THR A 153 10.47 4.43 -7.26
C THR A 153 11.08 3.06 -7.03
N THR A 154 12.18 2.75 -7.71
CA THR A 154 12.88 1.45 -7.53
C THR A 154 13.45 1.31 -6.12
N LYS A 155 14.03 2.38 -5.54
CA LYS A 155 14.49 2.37 -4.15
C LYS A 155 13.36 2.13 -3.15
N MET A 156 12.21 2.80 -3.30
CA MET A 156 11.05 2.60 -2.43
C MET A 156 10.51 1.17 -2.52
N LEU A 157 10.47 0.61 -3.74
CA LEU A 157 9.96 -0.74 -3.95
C LEU A 157 10.87 -1.82 -3.34
N VAL A 158 12.18 -1.60 -3.35
CA VAL A 158 13.18 -2.58 -2.87
C VAL A 158 13.50 -2.39 -1.39
N GLN A 159 13.61 -1.16 -0.90
CA GLN A 159 14.13 -0.88 0.45
C GLN A 159 13.01 -0.61 1.48
N THR A 160 11.94 0.07 1.08
CA THR A 160 10.90 0.54 2.02
C THR A 160 9.81 -0.49 2.23
N LEU A 161 9.40 -1.21 1.17
CA LEU A 161 8.36 -2.23 1.23
C LEU A 161 8.92 -3.63 1.45
N ARG A 162 9.43 -3.86 2.67
CA ARG A 162 9.70 -5.22 3.16
C ARG A 162 8.38 -5.91 3.51
N MET A 163 8.22 -7.16 3.10
CA MET A 163 7.03 -7.95 3.46
C MET A 163 7.08 -8.27 4.96
N PRO A 164 5.97 -8.10 5.71
CA PRO A 164 5.88 -8.56 7.08
C PRO A 164 5.77 -10.08 7.09
N LEU A 165 6.91 -10.75 6.98
CA LEU A 165 7.01 -12.19 7.21
C LEU A 165 7.07 -12.39 8.72
N ALA A 166 6.06 -13.07 9.27
CA ALA A 166 6.11 -13.49 10.66
C ALA A 166 7.34 -14.38 10.86
N ALA A 167 8.13 -14.11 11.91
CA ALA A 167 9.25 -14.96 12.25
C ALA A 167 8.73 -16.36 12.62
N VAL A 168 9.49 -17.41 12.30
CA VAL A 168 9.10 -18.80 12.63
C VAL A 168 8.83 -18.94 14.13
N SER A 169 9.59 -18.24 14.97
CA SER A 169 9.38 -18.22 16.43
C SER A 169 8.07 -17.55 16.87
N GLU A 170 7.57 -16.55 16.13
CA GLU A 170 6.26 -15.96 16.37
C GLU A 170 5.13 -16.88 15.93
N LEU A 171 5.38 -17.63 14.86
CA LEU A 171 4.47 -18.66 14.37
C LEU A 171 4.38 -19.83 15.35
N ASP A 172 5.51 -20.29 15.89
CA ASP A 172 5.56 -21.33 16.91
C ASP A 172 4.88 -20.90 18.22
N ARG A 173 5.09 -19.65 18.66
CA ARG A 173 4.37 -19.08 19.82
C ARG A 173 2.88 -18.89 19.57
N SER A 174 2.44 -18.92 18.30
CA SER A 174 1.03 -18.77 17.94
C SER A 174 0.27 -20.07 17.89
N MET A 175 0.98 -21.19 17.80
CA MET A 175 0.41 -22.53 17.88
C MET A 175 0.22 -22.89 19.35
N GLU A 176 -0.98 -22.68 19.87
CA GLU A 176 -1.37 -23.19 21.19
C GLU A 176 -1.33 -24.72 21.13
N ARG A 177 -0.39 -25.34 21.85
CA ARG A 177 -0.25 -26.80 21.87
C ARG A 177 -1.19 -27.37 22.91
N ALA A 178 -1.69 -28.59 22.67
CA ALA A 178 -2.46 -29.32 23.67
C ALA A 178 -1.67 -29.52 24.98
N GLU A 179 -0.33 -29.61 24.87
CA GLU A 179 0.60 -29.65 26.00
C GLU A 179 0.45 -28.44 26.96
N ASP A 180 0.18 -27.24 26.42
CA ASP A 180 0.02 -26.02 27.21
C ASP A 180 -1.28 -26.04 28.06
N TYR A 181 -2.29 -26.79 27.60
CA TYR A 181 -3.52 -27.02 28.35
C TYR A 181 -3.29 -28.02 29.49
N GLU A 182 -2.57 -29.10 29.22
CA GLU A 182 -2.25 -30.15 30.20
C GLU A 182 -1.33 -29.63 31.31
N ALA A 183 -0.45 -28.67 31.01
CA ALA A 183 0.40 -28.01 32.00
C ALA A 183 -0.37 -27.16 33.03
N SER A 184 -1.64 -26.81 32.78
CA SER A 184 -2.43 -25.91 33.63
C SER A 184 -3.72 -26.56 34.15
N LEU A 185 -3.60 -27.37 35.20
CA LEU A 185 -4.74 -28.02 35.86
C LEU A 185 -5.82 -27.03 36.35
N SER A 186 -5.43 -25.82 36.75
CA SER A 186 -6.39 -24.79 37.19
C SER A 186 -7.26 -24.24 36.06
N ARG A 187 -6.77 -24.24 34.82
CA ARG A 187 -7.57 -23.89 33.63
C ARG A 187 -8.46 -25.05 33.19
N ALA A 188 -8.01 -26.28 33.40
CA ALA A 188 -8.75 -27.49 33.03
C ALA A 188 -10.06 -27.68 33.83
N PHE A 189 -10.14 -27.15 35.06
CA PHE A 189 -11.34 -27.24 35.91
C PHE A 189 -12.16 -25.95 36.02
N ARG A 190 -12.05 -25.04 35.04
CA ARG A 190 -12.79 -23.78 35.08
C ARG A 190 -14.30 -24.03 34.86
N VAL A 191 -15.15 -23.58 35.80
CA VAL A 191 -16.61 -23.71 35.69
C VAL A 191 -17.20 -22.38 35.19
N PRO A 192 -17.83 -22.34 33.99
CA PRO A 192 -18.20 -21.08 33.33
C PRO A 192 -19.34 -20.31 34.00
N LEU A 193 -20.20 -20.97 34.79
CA LEU A 193 -21.40 -20.36 35.38
C LEU A 193 -21.14 -19.58 36.68
N TRP A 194 -20.18 -20.01 37.50
CA TRP A 194 -19.87 -19.36 38.79
C TRP A 194 -19.27 -17.96 38.61
N GLN A 195 -18.48 -17.74 37.56
CA GLN A 195 -17.85 -16.43 37.30
C GLN A 195 -18.83 -15.36 36.76
N ARG A 196 -20.00 -15.76 36.24
CA ARG A 196 -21.05 -14.83 35.80
C ARG A 196 -22.01 -14.45 36.93
N MET A 197 -22.15 -15.26 37.98
CA MET A 197 -22.99 -14.96 39.15
C MET A 197 -22.27 -14.17 40.25
N ALA A 198 -20.93 -14.18 40.26
CA ALA A 198 -20.11 -13.46 41.23
C ALA A 198 -19.76 -12.01 40.80
N ARG A 199 -20.29 -11.53 39.67
CA ARG A 199 -20.27 -10.11 39.25
C ARG A 199 -21.69 -9.59 39.28
#